data_AF-A0A2M7KFW7-F1
#
_entry.id   AF-A0A2M7KFW7-F1
#
_cell.length_a   1.000
_cell.length_b   1.000
_cell.length_c   1.000
_cell.angle_alpha   90.00
_cell.angle_beta   90.00
_cell.angle_gamma   90.00
#
_symmetry.space_group_name_H-M   'P 1'
#
loop_
_entity.id
_entity.type
_entity.pdbx_description
1 polymer ?
#
loop_
_entity_poly.entity_id
_entity_poly.type
_entity_poly.pdbx_seq_one_letter_code
_entity_poly.pdbx_strand_id
1 'polypeptide(L)'
;MATDSEAGDSIVEGRILQRLLEKLELMKRSLEGRVFDVIGEILSLNDINLPEMLREAAMDPRRLDDYLDQIDRMDAEKLKEYEQATGIALARGHVDFSTFQHRNLEVEERRLMPRYVEEQFLAAAKRIGLRVEPRADGLWRLEHVLADLRSERLDAVRKLGKPEPEYRKVTFPKEVLDQDAHLDAVLLGPGHPLYAAVDEKLNEALSATVGGVALFLDQSAAQPYRLHFFEMTIKGKDSRGADLPLHAEVVAVREEVVASGDRGGLFEIVPTDVVLDLPAHPQPPAEVAAIDSQAAADFLKSTCQLERRQQCQEARQHFATVVREYLERSFTARINRSQERYMSLMAELGARAEYRLAAAEAKRRLDELERTKRERLAGLDRLQIARTGPVRHLATALVLTLDADVQAQLGDLGREPDVALRRQKELRAEEIAIDSLIAEGFPRDQIQRVGFQRLGFDLRAHRVIDPATGRLDVRRIEVKGYSRGNDLQMTVNEWYNAQQLGPTYWLYVVWDPLEERAELVTIQDPGARLDHAKREVVTARLYQIPADAIHRARVQPQEG
;
A
#
# COMPACT_ATOMS: atom_id res chain seq x y z
N MET A 1 -7.78 -4.00 -22.91
CA MET A 1 -9.16 -3.58 -22.58
C MET A 1 -10.09 -4.36 -23.49
N ALA A 2 -11.18 -4.94 -22.97
CA ALA A 2 -12.11 -5.73 -23.76
C ALA A 2 -12.92 -4.81 -24.68
N THR A 3 -12.66 -4.87 -25.98
CA THR A 3 -13.34 -4.06 -27.02
C THR A 3 -14.62 -4.71 -27.55
N ASP A 4 -14.82 -5.99 -27.26
CA ASP A 4 -15.87 -6.81 -27.87
C ASP A 4 -16.74 -7.50 -26.82
N SER A 5 -18.04 -7.59 -27.09
CA SER A 5 -18.96 -8.47 -26.35
C SER A 5 -18.76 -9.95 -26.74
N GLU A 6 -19.30 -10.89 -25.95
CA GLU A 6 -19.27 -12.34 -26.26
C GLU A 6 -19.88 -12.71 -27.64
N ALA A 7 -20.59 -11.79 -28.29
CA ALA A 7 -21.17 -11.94 -29.62
C ALA A 7 -20.37 -11.27 -30.76
N GLY A 8 -19.23 -10.63 -30.47
CA GLY A 8 -18.38 -9.98 -31.48
C GLY A 8 -18.81 -8.57 -31.90
N ASP A 9 -19.87 -8.02 -31.30
CA ASP A 9 -20.26 -6.62 -31.50
C ASP A 9 -19.51 -5.71 -30.51
N SER A 10 -18.92 -4.63 -31.04
CA SER A 10 -18.16 -3.63 -30.28
C SER A 10 -19.07 -2.84 -29.35
N ILE A 11 -18.73 -2.78 -28.06
CA ILE A 11 -19.48 -2.00 -27.06
C ILE A 11 -19.31 -0.51 -27.39
N VAL A 12 -20.43 0.23 -27.50
CA VAL A 12 -20.46 1.66 -27.88
C VAL A 12 -19.53 2.51 -27.00
N GLU A 13 -19.50 2.24 -25.69
CA GLU A 13 -18.61 2.89 -24.72
C GLU A 13 -17.13 2.59 -25.00
N GLY A 14 -16.82 1.37 -25.43
CA GLY A 14 -15.48 0.93 -25.78
C GLY A 14 -14.90 1.66 -27.00
N ARG A 15 -15.73 1.91 -28.03
CA ARG A 15 -15.31 2.69 -29.21
C ARG A 15 -14.98 4.14 -28.89
N ILE A 16 -15.81 4.80 -28.07
CA ILE A 16 -15.57 6.20 -27.66
C ILE A 16 -14.27 6.32 -26.86
N LEU A 17 -14.07 5.43 -25.88
CA LEU A 17 -12.86 5.42 -25.05
C LEU A 17 -11.61 5.08 -25.87
N GLN A 18 -11.68 4.08 -26.74
CA GLN A 18 -10.57 3.71 -27.60
C GLN A 18 -10.15 4.87 -28.51
N ARG A 19 -11.12 5.50 -29.19
CA ARG A 19 -10.83 6.62 -30.10
C ARG A 19 -10.25 7.81 -29.35
N LEU A 20 -10.78 8.11 -28.17
CA LEU A 20 -10.24 9.16 -27.32
C LEU A 20 -8.79 8.89 -26.92
N LEU A 21 -8.48 7.65 -26.49
CA LEU A 21 -7.13 7.25 -26.12
C LEU A 21 -6.16 7.33 -27.31
N GLU A 22 -6.57 6.88 -28.50
CA GLU A 22 -5.77 7.02 -29.73
C GLU A 22 -5.47 8.49 -30.05
N LYS A 23 -6.47 9.35 -29.94
CA LYS A 23 -6.32 10.79 -30.19
C LYS A 23 -5.40 11.45 -29.16
N LEU A 24 -5.54 11.10 -27.88
CA LEU A 24 -4.66 11.59 -26.82
C LEU A 24 -3.21 11.12 -27.03
N GLU A 25 -2.99 9.88 -27.47
CA GLU A 25 -1.64 9.36 -27.77
C GLU A 25 -1.02 10.08 -28.99
N LEU A 26 -1.82 10.47 -29.99
CA LEU A 26 -1.35 11.31 -31.09
C LEU A 26 -0.94 12.71 -30.59
N MET A 27 -1.73 13.30 -29.70
CA MET A 27 -1.46 14.62 -29.12
C MET A 27 -0.25 14.63 -28.18
N LYS A 28 0.14 13.46 -27.66
CA LYS A 28 1.29 13.28 -26.75
C LYS A 28 2.59 13.81 -27.34
N ARG A 29 2.79 13.66 -28.65
CA ARG A 29 3.99 14.17 -29.35
C ARG A 29 4.02 15.70 -29.38
N SER A 30 2.88 16.34 -29.63
CA SER A 30 2.75 17.80 -29.72
C SER A 30 2.83 18.50 -28.37
N LEU A 31 2.64 17.74 -27.29
CA LEU A 31 2.63 18.21 -25.89
C LEU A 31 3.80 17.66 -25.08
N GLU A 32 4.86 17.16 -25.73
CA GLU A 32 6.10 16.70 -25.10
C GLU A 32 5.89 15.59 -24.03
N GLY A 33 4.94 14.69 -24.25
CA GLY A 33 4.64 13.60 -23.33
C GLY A 33 3.65 13.94 -22.21
N ARG A 34 3.23 15.20 -22.07
CA ARG A 34 2.48 15.75 -20.93
C ARG A 34 0.96 15.58 -21.00
N VAL A 35 0.46 14.77 -21.95
CA VAL A 35 -0.99 14.67 -22.22
C VAL A 35 -1.76 14.15 -21.02
N PHE A 36 -1.24 13.16 -20.31
CA PHE A 36 -1.93 12.51 -19.19
C PHE A 36 -2.13 13.42 -17.98
N ASP A 37 -1.29 14.44 -17.82
CA ASP A 37 -1.34 15.39 -16.72
C ASP A 37 -2.41 16.48 -16.90
N VAL A 38 -2.89 16.67 -18.14
CA VAL A 38 -3.80 17.75 -18.53
C VAL A 38 -5.00 17.26 -19.34
N ILE A 39 -5.32 15.95 -19.28
CA ILE A 39 -6.44 15.34 -20.03
C ILE A 39 -7.75 16.06 -19.72
N GLY A 40 -8.02 16.33 -18.44
CA GLY A 40 -9.25 16.99 -18.03
C GLY A 40 -9.44 18.36 -18.70
N GLU A 41 -8.35 19.12 -18.80
CA GLU A 41 -8.27 20.44 -19.41
C GLU A 41 -8.38 20.36 -20.93
N ILE A 42 -7.67 19.42 -21.57
CA ILE A 42 -7.76 19.19 -23.01
C ILE A 42 -9.20 18.88 -23.41
N LEU A 43 -9.86 17.99 -22.67
CA LEU A 43 -11.25 17.63 -22.91
C LEU A 43 -12.16 18.84 -22.74
N SER A 44 -12.02 19.58 -21.63
CA SER A 44 -12.86 20.75 -21.37
C SER A 44 -12.64 21.90 -22.37
N LEU A 45 -11.42 22.14 -22.85
CA LEU A 45 -11.10 23.18 -23.83
C LEU A 45 -11.59 22.84 -25.24
N ASN A 46 -11.80 21.56 -25.51
CA ASN A 46 -12.38 21.06 -26.75
C ASN A 46 -13.89 20.80 -26.63
N ASP A 47 -14.54 21.33 -25.58
CA ASP A 47 -15.97 21.17 -25.28
C ASP A 47 -16.41 19.68 -25.25
N ILE A 48 -15.54 18.79 -24.75
CA ILE A 48 -15.80 17.35 -24.62
C ILE A 48 -16.23 17.02 -23.18
N ASN A 49 -17.46 16.49 -23.05
CA ASN A 49 -18.00 16.00 -21.79
C ASN A 49 -18.15 14.47 -21.83
N LEU A 50 -17.06 13.77 -21.54
CA LEU A 50 -16.98 12.31 -21.67
C LEU A 50 -18.10 11.54 -20.92
N PRO A 51 -18.46 11.86 -19.66
CA PRO A 51 -19.59 11.22 -18.98
C PRO A 51 -20.94 11.37 -19.70
N GLU A 52 -21.19 12.53 -20.31
CA GLU A 52 -22.42 12.79 -21.04
C GLU A 52 -22.43 12.06 -22.39
N MET A 53 -21.31 12.08 -23.11
CA MET A 53 -21.15 11.35 -24.37
C MET A 53 -21.36 9.85 -24.22
N LEU A 54 -20.78 9.23 -23.18
CA LEU A 54 -20.96 7.80 -22.90
C LEU A 54 -22.43 7.48 -22.60
N ARG A 55 -23.09 8.30 -21.76
CA ARG A 55 -24.51 8.13 -21.41
C ARG A 55 -25.43 8.29 -22.63
N GLU A 56 -25.19 9.28 -23.47
CA GLU A 56 -26.02 9.57 -24.63
C GLU A 56 -25.80 8.57 -25.76
N ALA A 57 -24.56 8.14 -26.00
CA ALA A 57 -24.24 7.13 -27.01
C ALA A 57 -24.77 5.73 -26.62
N ALA A 58 -24.82 5.41 -25.33
CA ALA A 58 -25.48 4.19 -24.83
C ALA A 58 -27.00 4.19 -25.07
N MET A 59 -27.63 5.37 -25.19
CA MET A 59 -29.07 5.53 -25.40
C MET A 59 -29.45 5.71 -26.87
N ASP A 60 -28.63 6.40 -27.67
CA ASP A 60 -28.80 6.57 -29.11
C ASP A 60 -27.48 6.31 -29.87
N PRO A 61 -27.28 5.10 -30.40
CA PRO A 61 -26.06 4.73 -31.13
C PRO A 61 -25.78 5.57 -32.38
N ARG A 62 -26.77 6.30 -32.93
CA ARG A 62 -26.57 7.14 -34.14
C ARG A 62 -25.73 8.38 -33.85
N ARG A 63 -25.63 8.80 -32.59
CA ARG A 63 -24.79 9.93 -32.16
C ARG A 63 -23.31 9.54 -32.01
N LEU A 64 -23.00 8.25 -32.11
CA LEU A 64 -21.64 7.73 -31.98
C LEU A 64 -20.69 8.38 -32.98
N ASP A 65 -21.08 8.45 -34.26
CA ASP A 65 -20.23 9.02 -35.31
C ASP A 65 -19.97 10.52 -35.07
N ASP A 66 -20.97 11.28 -34.61
CA ASP A 66 -20.82 12.69 -34.26
C ASP A 66 -19.80 12.89 -33.11
N TYR A 67 -19.80 12.01 -32.11
CA TYR A 67 -18.86 12.06 -30.99
C TYR A 67 -17.45 11.65 -31.39
N LEU A 68 -17.30 10.65 -32.28
CA LEU A 68 -16.00 10.26 -32.82
C LEU A 68 -15.39 11.40 -33.63
N ASP A 69 -16.20 12.07 -34.46
CA ASP A 69 -15.82 13.27 -35.19
C ASP A 69 -15.43 14.43 -34.25
N GLN A 70 -16.15 14.60 -33.14
CA GLN A 70 -15.83 15.62 -32.14
C GLN A 70 -14.49 15.35 -31.45
N ILE A 71 -14.20 14.09 -31.11
CA ILE A 71 -12.90 13.66 -30.57
C ILE A 71 -11.78 13.90 -31.59
N ASP A 72 -12.02 13.59 -32.86
CA ASP A 72 -11.01 13.77 -33.92
C ASP A 72 -10.67 15.24 -34.19
N ARG A 73 -11.61 16.15 -33.92
CA ARG A 73 -11.41 17.61 -34.01
C ARG A 73 -10.71 18.22 -32.78
N MET A 74 -10.33 17.43 -31.78
CA MET A 74 -9.54 17.92 -30.66
C MET A 74 -8.23 18.54 -31.14
N ASP A 75 -7.96 19.75 -30.64
CA ASP A 75 -6.78 20.54 -30.99
C ASP A 75 -5.88 20.72 -29.76
N ALA A 76 -4.59 20.42 -29.94
CA ALA A 76 -3.54 20.56 -28.93
C ALA A 76 -3.10 22.02 -28.78
N GLU A 77 -3.23 22.83 -29.83
CA GLU A 77 -2.80 24.23 -29.83
C GLU A 77 -3.71 25.09 -28.94
N LYS A 78 -5.01 24.74 -28.81
CA LYS A 78 -5.92 25.39 -27.85
C LYS A 78 -5.42 25.33 -26.41
N LEU A 79 -4.73 24.25 -26.03
CA LEU A 79 -4.12 24.13 -24.70
C LEU A 79 -2.94 25.10 -24.58
N LYS A 80 -2.06 25.16 -25.59
CA LYS A 80 -0.91 26.09 -25.61
C LYS A 80 -1.37 27.55 -25.60
N GLU A 81 -2.39 27.90 -26.38
CA GLU A 81 -3.02 29.22 -26.39
C GLU A 81 -3.60 29.56 -25.01
N TYR A 82 -4.21 28.58 -24.34
CA TYR A 82 -4.72 28.74 -22.99
C TYR A 82 -3.59 28.94 -21.96
N GLU A 83 -2.50 28.17 -22.03
CA GLU A 83 -1.32 28.34 -21.17
C GLU A 83 -0.69 29.73 -21.37
N GLN A 84 -0.58 30.19 -22.61
CA GLN A 84 -0.06 31.50 -22.99
C GLN A 84 -0.98 32.64 -22.51
N ALA A 85 -2.30 32.50 -22.70
CA ALA A 85 -3.27 33.52 -22.31
C ALA A 85 -3.44 33.65 -20.78
N THR A 86 -3.23 32.57 -20.03
CA THR A 86 -3.42 32.54 -18.58
C THR A 86 -2.13 32.65 -17.78
N GLY A 87 -0.97 32.52 -18.42
CA GLY A 87 0.33 32.41 -17.76
C GLY A 87 0.42 31.20 -16.82
N ILE A 88 -0.46 30.21 -16.98
CA ILE A 88 -0.46 28.96 -16.24
C ILE A 88 0.27 27.93 -17.11
N ALA A 89 1.53 27.63 -16.77
CA ALA A 89 2.12 26.38 -17.24
C ALA A 89 1.47 25.26 -16.43
N LEU A 90 0.56 24.50 -17.04
CA LEU A 90 -0.19 23.42 -16.36
C LEU A 90 0.75 22.25 -16.01
N ALA A 91 1.87 22.15 -16.71
CA ALA A 91 2.96 21.24 -16.41
C ALA A 91 4.11 21.95 -15.68
N ARG A 92 3.94 22.22 -14.39
CA ARG A 92 5.08 22.43 -13.49
C ARG A 92 5.09 21.37 -12.40
N GLY A 93 5.66 20.23 -12.77
CA GLY A 93 6.33 19.35 -11.84
C GLY A 93 7.53 18.82 -12.58
N HIS A 94 8.71 19.42 -12.36
CA HIS A 94 9.92 18.60 -12.42
C HIS A 94 9.68 17.56 -11.33
N VAL A 95 9.19 16.38 -11.70
CA VAL A 95 9.06 15.27 -10.76
C VAL A 95 10.49 15.02 -10.33
N ASP A 96 10.80 15.39 -9.10
CA ASP A 96 12.08 15.04 -8.52
C ASP A 96 12.14 13.51 -8.47
N PHE A 97 12.79 12.93 -9.47
CA PHE A 97 12.92 11.50 -9.63
C PHE A 97 13.59 10.86 -8.41
N SER A 98 14.41 11.61 -7.67
CA SER A 98 15.01 11.12 -6.43
C SER A 98 13.94 10.94 -5.35
N THR A 99 13.12 11.97 -5.09
CA THR A 99 12.00 11.90 -4.14
C THR A 99 10.98 10.82 -4.54
N PHE A 100 10.71 10.64 -5.83
CA PHE A 100 9.82 9.56 -6.31
C PHE A 100 10.42 8.17 -6.05
N GLN A 101 11.70 7.96 -6.34
CA GLN A 101 12.36 6.68 -6.09
C GLN A 101 12.41 6.34 -4.61
N HIS A 102 12.76 7.29 -3.74
CA HIS A 102 12.72 7.09 -2.28
C HIS A 102 11.34 6.65 -1.79
N ARG A 103 10.28 7.32 -2.26
CA ARG A 103 8.90 6.93 -1.92
C ARG A 103 8.57 5.53 -2.43
N ASN A 104 9.05 5.17 -3.61
CA ASN A 104 8.82 3.83 -4.16
C ASN A 104 9.49 2.74 -3.31
N LEU A 105 10.70 3.01 -2.78
CA LEU A 105 11.38 2.11 -1.83
C LEU A 105 10.56 1.93 -0.55
N GLU A 106 10.06 3.02 0.03
CA GLU A 106 9.22 2.97 1.23
C GLU A 106 7.89 2.24 1.01
N VAL A 107 7.30 2.38 -0.18
CA VAL A 107 6.09 1.65 -0.57
C VAL A 107 6.38 0.16 -0.71
N GLU A 108 7.52 -0.21 -1.31
CA GLU A 108 7.96 -1.59 -1.43
C GLU A 108 8.22 -2.23 -0.06
N GLU A 109 8.90 -1.51 0.83
CA GLU A 109 9.21 -1.93 2.21
C GLU A 109 7.95 -2.14 3.06
N ARG A 110 6.84 -1.47 2.73
CA ARG A 110 5.55 -1.59 3.44
C ARG A 110 4.53 -2.44 2.69
N ARG A 111 4.91 -3.00 1.55
CA ARG A 111 4.00 -3.78 0.71
C ARG A 111 3.69 -5.10 1.39
N LEU A 112 2.40 -5.45 1.48
CA LEU A 112 1.97 -6.75 1.97
C LEU A 112 2.58 -7.86 1.10
N MET A 113 3.22 -8.83 1.75
CA MET A 113 3.94 -9.91 1.06
C MET A 113 2.98 -10.81 0.28
N PRO A 114 3.26 -11.16 -0.99
CA PRO A 114 2.47 -12.13 -1.73
C PRO A 114 2.28 -13.45 -0.98
N ARG A 115 3.31 -13.88 -0.24
CA ARG A 115 3.25 -15.10 0.58
C ARG A 115 2.21 -15.04 1.70
N TYR A 116 2.07 -13.91 2.40
CA TYR A 116 1.03 -13.76 3.43
C TYR A 116 -0.36 -13.76 2.80
N VAL A 117 -0.52 -13.13 1.63
CA VAL A 117 -1.77 -13.13 0.87
C VAL A 117 -2.15 -14.56 0.46
N GLU A 118 -1.18 -15.33 -0.03
CA GLU A 118 -1.35 -16.73 -0.40
C GLU A 118 -1.73 -17.61 0.80
N GLU A 119 -0.92 -17.59 1.86
CA GLU A 119 -1.15 -18.40 3.07
C GLU A 119 -2.51 -18.07 3.72
N GLN A 120 -2.87 -16.79 3.80
CA GLN A 120 -4.18 -16.36 4.31
C GLN A 120 -5.30 -16.88 3.42
N PHE A 121 -5.20 -16.73 2.10
CA PHE A 121 -6.25 -17.17 1.18
C PHE A 121 -6.46 -18.68 1.24
N LEU A 122 -5.38 -19.47 1.26
CA LEU A 122 -5.46 -20.92 1.34
C LEU A 122 -6.07 -21.39 2.67
N ALA A 123 -5.69 -20.76 3.79
CA ALA A 123 -6.28 -21.02 5.09
C ALA A 123 -7.77 -20.63 5.14
N ALA A 124 -8.12 -19.47 4.57
CA ALA A 124 -9.48 -18.97 4.46
C ALA A 124 -10.35 -19.90 3.63
N ALA A 125 -9.89 -20.26 2.43
CA ALA A 125 -10.54 -21.17 1.51
C ALA A 125 -10.83 -22.52 2.20
N LYS A 126 -9.82 -23.10 2.85
CA LYS A 126 -9.99 -24.34 3.64
C LYS A 126 -11.05 -24.19 4.74
N ARG A 127 -11.05 -23.06 5.46
CA ARG A 127 -11.99 -22.81 6.56
C ARG A 127 -13.45 -22.72 6.09
N ILE A 128 -13.68 -22.12 4.92
CA ILE A 128 -15.03 -21.96 4.35
C ILE A 128 -15.43 -23.10 3.39
N GLY A 129 -14.57 -24.11 3.22
CA GLY A 129 -14.83 -25.28 2.38
C GLY A 129 -14.61 -25.08 0.87
N LEU A 130 -13.87 -24.04 0.47
CA LEU A 130 -13.42 -23.86 -0.92
C LEU A 130 -12.19 -24.73 -1.19
N ARG A 131 -12.24 -25.57 -2.23
CA ARG A 131 -11.14 -26.45 -2.64
C ARG A 131 -10.16 -25.69 -3.54
N VAL A 132 -8.91 -25.64 -3.12
CA VAL A 132 -7.78 -25.08 -3.88
C VAL A 132 -6.71 -26.16 -3.98
N GLU A 133 -6.23 -26.42 -5.18
CA GLU A 133 -5.32 -27.54 -5.46
C GLU A 133 -3.98 -27.05 -6.00
N PRO A 134 -2.85 -27.59 -5.52
CA PRO A 134 -1.55 -27.30 -6.11
C PRO A 134 -1.43 -27.98 -7.48
N ARG A 135 -0.76 -27.31 -8.40
CA ARG A 135 -0.40 -27.84 -9.72
C ARG A 135 1.07 -28.25 -9.75
N ALA A 136 1.43 -29.07 -10.73
CA ALA A 136 2.82 -29.50 -10.92
C ALA A 136 3.77 -28.36 -11.31
N ASP A 137 3.24 -27.26 -11.86
CA ASP A 137 3.97 -26.05 -12.24
C ASP A 137 4.11 -25.03 -11.10
N GLY A 138 3.72 -25.39 -9.87
CA GLY A 138 3.81 -24.51 -8.70
C GLY A 138 2.68 -23.49 -8.57
N LEU A 139 1.73 -23.47 -9.51
CA LEU A 139 0.53 -22.62 -9.46
C LEU A 139 -0.63 -23.31 -8.71
N TRP A 140 -1.71 -22.56 -8.49
CA TRP A 140 -2.94 -23.06 -7.88
C TRP A 140 -4.05 -23.27 -8.91
N ARG A 141 -4.97 -24.19 -8.61
CA ARG A 141 -6.16 -24.49 -9.40
C ARG A 141 -7.40 -24.54 -8.52
N LEU A 142 -8.49 -23.94 -9.00
CA LEU A 142 -9.81 -24.02 -8.41
C LEU A 142 -10.79 -24.54 -9.48
N GLU A 143 -11.13 -25.83 -9.44
CA GLU A 143 -12.05 -26.44 -10.42
C GLU A 143 -13.49 -25.96 -10.25
N HIS A 144 -13.90 -25.60 -9.03
CA HIS A 144 -15.27 -25.18 -8.76
C HIS A 144 -15.34 -24.12 -7.67
N VAL A 145 -15.81 -22.93 -8.04
CA VAL A 145 -16.10 -21.83 -7.12
C VAL A 145 -17.56 -21.90 -6.69
N LEU A 146 -17.75 -22.03 -5.38
CA LEU A 146 -19.06 -22.17 -4.73
C LEU A 146 -20.01 -21.04 -5.16
N ALA A 147 -21.28 -21.37 -5.42
CA ALA A 147 -22.29 -20.39 -5.84
C ALA A 147 -22.45 -19.25 -4.84
N ASP A 148 -22.31 -19.54 -3.54
CA ASP A 148 -22.40 -18.54 -2.47
C ASP A 148 -21.31 -17.47 -2.54
N LEU A 149 -20.12 -17.81 -3.07
CA LEU A 149 -19.03 -16.85 -3.29
C LEU A 149 -19.27 -15.95 -4.50
N ARG A 150 -20.23 -16.30 -5.36
CA ARG A 150 -20.61 -15.55 -6.58
C ARG A 150 -21.93 -14.80 -6.44
N SER A 151 -22.51 -14.83 -5.25
CA SER A 151 -23.82 -14.27 -4.95
C SER A 151 -23.77 -12.74 -4.81
N GLU A 152 -24.72 -12.03 -5.43
CA GLU A 152 -24.89 -10.56 -5.28
C GLU A 152 -25.31 -10.13 -3.87
N ARG A 153 -25.54 -11.09 -2.97
CA ARG A 153 -25.73 -10.82 -1.54
C ARG A 153 -24.44 -10.33 -0.88
N LEU A 154 -23.28 -10.72 -1.40
CA LEU A 154 -21.97 -10.31 -0.88
C LEU A 154 -21.64 -8.89 -1.32
N ASP A 155 -21.13 -8.09 -0.38
CA ASP A 155 -20.65 -6.74 -0.65
C ASP A 155 -19.47 -6.75 -1.62
N ALA A 156 -18.57 -7.72 -1.49
CA ALA A 156 -17.45 -7.96 -2.38
C ALA A 156 -17.92 -8.09 -3.84
N VAL A 157 -18.96 -8.88 -4.08
CA VAL A 157 -19.50 -9.13 -5.42
C VAL A 157 -20.13 -7.87 -6.00
N ARG A 158 -20.87 -7.10 -5.18
CA ARG A 158 -21.48 -5.83 -5.61
C ARG A 158 -20.45 -4.76 -5.97
N LYS A 159 -19.30 -4.75 -5.29
CA LYS A 159 -18.26 -3.72 -5.46
C LYS A 159 -17.22 -4.07 -6.51
N LEU A 160 -16.79 -5.33 -6.58
CA LEU A 160 -15.67 -5.79 -7.41
C LEU A 160 -16.11 -6.65 -8.60
N GLY A 161 -17.36 -7.09 -8.64
CA GLY A 161 -17.89 -7.99 -9.66
C GLY A 161 -17.94 -9.45 -9.21
N LYS A 162 -18.44 -10.32 -10.09
CA LYS A 162 -18.63 -11.75 -9.79
C LYS A 162 -17.33 -12.52 -10.04
N PRO A 163 -16.90 -13.39 -9.11
CA PRO A 163 -15.85 -14.36 -9.40
C PRO A 163 -16.27 -15.33 -10.52
N GLU A 164 -15.30 -15.76 -11.32
CA GLU A 164 -15.46 -16.85 -12.28
C GLU A 164 -15.84 -18.19 -11.60
N PRO A 165 -16.52 -19.10 -12.32
CA PRO A 165 -16.91 -20.41 -11.78
C PRO A 165 -15.73 -21.36 -11.58
N GLU A 166 -14.62 -21.16 -12.30
CA GLU A 166 -13.38 -21.93 -12.18
C GLU A 166 -12.16 -21.04 -12.44
N TYR A 167 -11.00 -21.43 -11.90
CA TYR A 167 -9.71 -20.81 -12.16
C TYR A 167 -8.65 -21.89 -12.41
N ARG A 168 -8.15 -22.00 -13.64
CA ARG A 168 -7.25 -23.10 -14.05
C ARG A 168 -5.81 -22.91 -13.61
N LYS A 169 -5.35 -21.66 -13.58
CA LYS A 169 -4.01 -21.22 -13.20
C LYS A 169 -4.15 -19.96 -12.36
N VAL A 170 -3.73 -20.04 -11.10
CA VAL A 170 -3.75 -18.93 -10.15
C VAL A 170 -2.36 -18.76 -9.56
N THR A 171 -1.91 -17.51 -9.48
CA THR A 171 -0.66 -17.11 -8.86
C THR A 171 -0.90 -15.95 -7.88
N PHE A 172 -0.08 -15.84 -6.85
CA PHE A 172 -0.04 -14.69 -5.93
C PHE A 172 1.18 -13.81 -6.16
N PRO A 173 2.38 -14.36 -6.42
CA PRO A 173 3.51 -13.56 -6.88
C PRO A 173 3.25 -13.01 -8.28
N LYS A 174 3.57 -11.74 -8.49
CA LYS A 174 3.36 -11.05 -9.77
C LYS A 174 4.42 -11.47 -10.79
N GLU A 175 5.62 -11.74 -10.31
CA GLU A 175 6.83 -12.08 -11.08
C GLU A 175 6.66 -13.40 -11.84
N VAL A 176 5.75 -14.27 -11.39
CA VAL A 176 5.39 -15.51 -12.09
C VAL A 176 4.72 -15.22 -13.43
N LEU A 177 4.01 -14.09 -13.56
CA LEU A 177 3.37 -13.69 -14.82
C LEU A 177 4.38 -13.21 -15.87
N ASP A 178 5.63 -12.92 -15.48
CA ASP A 178 6.69 -12.54 -16.43
C ASP A 178 7.23 -13.75 -17.21
N GLN A 179 6.84 -14.96 -16.81
CA GLN A 179 7.23 -16.20 -17.48
C GLN A 179 6.22 -16.54 -18.58
N ASP A 180 6.72 -16.79 -19.80
CA ASP A 180 5.88 -17.11 -20.97
C ASP A 180 4.88 -18.27 -20.72
N ALA A 181 5.26 -19.24 -19.88
CA ALA A 181 4.41 -20.39 -19.53
C ALA A 181 3.19 -20.05 -18.64
N HIS A 182 3.17 -18.86 -18.05
CA HIS A 182 2.24 -18.44 -17.01
C HIS A 182 1.53 -17.11 -17.31
N LEU A 183 1.64 -16.57 -18.53
CA LEU A 183 0.95 -15.36 -18.97
C LEU A 183 -0.59 -15.44 -18.85
N ASP A 184 -1.14 -16.65 -18.91
CA ASP A 184 -2.57 -16.96 -18.78
C ASP A 184 -3.01 -17.20 -17.32
N ALA A 185 -2.10 -17.11 -16.34
CA ALA A 185 -2.43 -17.26 -14.94
C ALA A 185 -3.15 -16.01 -14.40
N VAL A 186 -4.10 -16.23 -13.51
CA VAL A 186 -4.82 -15.16 -12.83
C VAL A 186 -4.05 -14.75 -11.59
N LEU A 187 -3.70 -13.46 -11.49
CA LEU A 187 -3.13 -12.87 -10.29
C LEU A 187 -4.23 -12.73 -9.22
N LEU A 188 -4.12 -13.50 -8.15
CA LEU A 188 -5.04 -13.46 -7.03
C LEU A 188 -4.43 -12.67 -5.87
N GLY A 189 -5.23 -11.77 -5.29
CA GLY A 189 -4.84 -10.96 -4.15
C GLY A 189 -5.91 -9.94 -3.77
N PRO A 190 -5.61 -9.04 -2.82
CA PRO A 190 -6.54 -8.00 -2.41
C PRO A 190 -6.98 -7.15 -3.61
N GLY A 191 -8.29 -7.06 -3.83
CA GLY A 191 -8.90 -6.39 -5.00
C GLY A 191 -9.43 -7.34 -6.07
N HIS A 192 -9.04 -8.62 -6.05
CA HIS A 192 -9.66 -9.62 -6.91
C HIS A 192 -11.02 -10.08 -6.34
N PRO A 193 -12.09 -10.24 -7.16
CA PRO A 193 -13.42 -10.62 -6.69
C PRO A 193 -13.47 -11.89 -5.85
N LEU A 194 -12.76 -12.95 -6.29
CA LEU A 194 -12.71 -14.21 -5.55
C LEU A 194 -12.07 -14.03 -4.16
N TYR A 195 -10.96 -13.28 -4.10
CA TYR A 195 -10.26 -13.05 -2.83
C TYR A 195 -11.18 -12.32 -1.85
N ALA A 196 -11.81 -11.24 -2.31
CA ALA A 196 -12.71 -10.46 -1.48
C ALA A 196 -13.95 -11.25 -1.02
N ALA A 197 -14.51 -12.11 -1.87
CA ALA A 197 -15.65 -12.96 -1.49
C ALA A 197 -15.26 -14.02 -0.45
N VAL A 198 -14.08 -14.64 -0.59
CA VAL A 198 -13.53 -15.59 0.39
C VAL A 198 -13.24 -14.90 1.72
N ASP A 199 -12.65 -13.70 1.69
CA ASP A 199 -12.38 -12.90 2.87
C ASP A 199 -13.68 -12.47 3.59
N GLU A 200 -14.69 -12.01 2.86
CA GLU A 200 -16.00 -11.65 3.42
C GLU A 200 -16.65 -12.86 4.12
N LYS A 201 -16.64 -14.04 3.48
CA LYS A 201 -17.16 -15.28 4.08
C LYS A 201 -16.35 -15.74 5.28
N LEU A 202 -15.04 -15.57 5.27
CA LEU A 202 -14.20 -15.86 6.43
C LEU A 202 -14.59 -14.95 7.61
N ASN A 203 -14.73 -13.65 7.35
CA ASN A 203 -15.12 -12.67 8.38
C ASN A 203 -16.53 -12.95 8.93
N GLU A 204 -17.49 -13.35 8.11
CA GLU A 204 -18.81 -13.83 8.57
C GLU A 204 -18.65 -15.03 9.52
N ALA A 205 -17.87 -16.04 9.12
CA ALA A 205 -17.67 -17.26 9.89
C ALA A 205 -16.90 -17.03 11.21
N LEU A 206 -16.07 -16.00 11.28
CA LEU A 206 -15.27 -15.62 12.45
C LEU A 206 -15.87 -14.46 13.26
N SER A 207 -17.04 -13.93 12.88
CA SER A 207 -17.67 -12.79 13.55
C SER A 207 -17.78 -12.92 15.08
N ALA A 208 -18.07 -14.13 15.59
CA ALA A 208 -18.17 -14.40 17.03
C ALA A 208 -16.83 -14.34 17.78
N THR A 209 -15.69 -14.31 17.08
CA THR A 209 -14.34 -14.25 17.68
C THR A 209 -13.82 -12.82 17.85
N VAL A 210 -14.49 -11.83 17.25
CA VAL A 210 -14.10 -10.42 17.38
C VAL A 210 -14.22 -9.97 18.83
N GLY A 211 -13.17 -9.34 19.34
CA GLY A 211 -13.00 -8.98 20.75
C GLY A 211 -12.52 -10.14 21.63
N GLY A 212 -12.29 -11.31 21.05
CA GLY A 212 -11.84 -12.51 21.75
C GLY A 212 -10.41 -12.40 22.29
N VAL A 213 -10.07 -13.35 23.18
CA VAL A 213 -8.74 -13.46 23.79
C VAL A 213 -8.11 -14.80 23.42
N ALA A 214 -6.84 -14.80 23.06
CA ALA A 214 -6.05 -16.00 22.80
C ALA A 214 -4.73 -15.95 23.56
N LEU A 215 -4.18 -17.12 23.91
CA LEU A 215 -2.92 -17.24 24.64
C LEU A 215 -1.77 -17.58 23.70
N PHE A 216 -0.66 -16.90 23.91
CA PHE A 216 0.58 -17.06 23.16
C PHE A 216 1.77 -17.16 24.11
N LEU A 217 2.90 -17.62 23.61
CA LEU A 217 4.14 -17.73 24.36
C LEU A 217 5.20 -16.81 23.74
N ASP A 218 5.90 -16.05 24.58
CA ASP A 218 7.12 -15.33 24.19
C ASP A 218 8.30 -15.86 25.00
N GLN A 219 9.30 -16.35 24.28
CA GLN A 219 10.51 -16.93 24.86
C GLN A 219 11.48 -15.88 25.39
N SER A 220 11.38 -14.65 24.88
CA SER A 220 12.28 -13.54 25.15
C SER A 220 11.75 -12.56 26.18
N ALA A 221 10.47 -12.64 26.52
CA ALA A 221 9.85 -11.76 27.49
C ALA A 221 10.29 -12.11 28.92
N ALA A 222 10.66 -11.08 29.68
CA ALA A 222 10.95 -11.21 31.11
C ALA A 222 9.69 -11.34 31.97
N GLN A 223 8.55 -10.82 31.48
CA GLN A 223 7.27 -10.82 32.18
C GLN A 223 6.11 -11.00 31.18
N PRO A 224 4.98 -11.57 31.62
CA PRO A 224 3.78 -11.64 30.80
C PRO A 224 3.27 -10.25 30.41
N TYR A 225 2.67 -10.15 29.23
CA TYR A 225 2.11 -8.91 28.71
C TYR A 225 0.87 -9.18 27.85
N ARG A 226 0.13 -8.12 27.54
CA ARG A 226 -1.04 -8.20 26.66
C ARG A 226 -0.76 -7.44 25.37
N LEU A 227 -1.26 -7.96 24.26
CA LEU A 227 -1.26 -7.31 22.97
C LEU A 227 -2.70 -7.08 22.54
N HIS A 228 -3.14 -5.84 22.52
CA HIS A 228 -4.47 -5.45 22.06
C HIS A 228 -4.41 -5.02 20.61
N PHE A 229 -5.23 -5.62 19.75
CA PHE A 229 -5.36 -5.26 18.35
C PHE A 229 -6.60 -4.40 18.15
N PHE A 230 -6.42 -3.25 17.51
CA PHE A 230 -7.51 -2.32 17.21
C PHE A 230 -7.52 -1.96 15.73
N GLU A 231 -8.71 -1.89 15.14
CA GLU A 231 -8.93 -1.19 13.89
C GLU A 231 -9.16 0.30 14.21
N MET A 232 -8.28 1.15 13.73
CA MET A 232 -8.36 2.60 13.86
C MET A 232 -8.70 3.22 12.51
N THR A 233 -9.65 4.15 12.50
CA THR A 233 -10.02 4.87 11.26
C THR A 233 -9.95 6.38 11.44
N ILE A 234 -9.59 7.08 10.36
CA ILE A 234 -9.75 8.53 10.19
C ILE A 234 -10.79 8.75 9.10
N LYS A 235 -11.77 9.62 9.37
CA LYS A 235 -12.84 9.96 8.44
C LYS A 235 -12.67 11.37 7.92
N GLY A 236 -13.16 11.61 6.73
CA GLY A 236 -13.26 12.92 6.12
C GLY A 236 -14.57 13.05 5.39
N LYS A 237 -14.68 14.06 4.53
CA LYS A 237 -15.81 14.22 3.63
C LYS A 237 -15.37 14.17 2.17
N ASP A 238 -16.24 13.68 1.30
CA ASP A 238 -16.11 13.89 -0.15
C ASP A 238 -16.55 15.33 -0.53
N SER A 239 -16.44 15.69 -1.81
CA SER A 239 -16.84 17.02 -2.30
C SER A 239 -18.34 17.27 -2.19
N ARG A 240 -19.16 16.21 -2.08
CA ARG A 240 -20.61 16.28 -1.88
C ARG A 240 -20.99 16.36 -0.40
N GLY A 241 -20.05 16.12 0.50
CA GLY A 241 -20.24 16.17 1.95
C GLY A 241 -20.55 14.81 2.59
N ALA A 242 -20.49 13.72 1.83
CA ALA A 242 -20.64 12.35 2.33
C ALA A 242 -19.39 11.93 3.10
N ASP A 243 -19.55 11.11 4.13
CA ASP A 243 -18.42 10.61 4.90
C ASP A 243 -17.58 9.63 4.07
N LEU A 244 -16.27 9.80 4.13
CA LEU A 244 -15.29 8.98 3.41
C LEU A 244 -14.20 8.51 4.39
N PRO A 245 -13.83 7.22 4.41
CA PRO A 245 -12.63 6.79 5.13
C PRO A 245 -11.40 7.40 4.44
N LEU A 246 -10.60 8.15 5.20
CA LEU A 246 -9.33 8.72 4.71
C LEU A 246 -8.17 7.77 4.98
N HIS A 247 -8.27 7.05 6.09
CA HIS A 247 -7.24 6.14 6.54
C HIS A 247 -7.88 5.09 7.45
N ALA A 248 -7.40 3.86 7.33
CA ALA A 248 -7.75 2.75 8.22
C ALA A 248 -6.49 1.91 8.42
N GLU A 249 -6.24 1.50 9.65
CA GLU A 249 -5.05 0.74 10.03
C GLU A 249 -5.38 -0.18 11.20
N VAL A 250 -4.78 -1.37 11.21
CA VAL A 250 -4.77 -2.25 12.39
C VAL A 250 -3.55 -1.89 13.22
N VAL A 251 -3.77 -1.51 14.47
CA VAL A 251 -2.72 -1.11 15.42
C VAL A 251 -2.67 -2.08 16.59
N ALA A 252 -1.48 -2.56 16.92
CA ALA A 252 -1.23 -3.34 18.11
C ALA A 252 -0.72 -2.45 19.25
N VAL A 253 -1.32 -2.57 20.44
CA VAL A 253 -0.91 -1.89 21.67
C VAL A 253 -0.48 -2.93 22.68
N ARG A 254 0.78 -2.88 23.10
CA ARG A 254 1.31 -3.68 24.19
C ARG A 254 0.97 -3.01 25.53
N GLU A 255 0.44 -3.81 26.46
CA GLU A 255 0.23 -3.45 27.86
C GLU A 255 1.13 -4.35 28.72
N GLU A 256 2.06 -3.75 29.45
CA GLU A 256 2.82 -4.47 30.48
C GLU A 256 1.97 -4.65 31.74
N VAL A 257 1.88 -5.90 32.23
CA VAL A 257 1.09 -6.22 33.41
C VAL A 257 1.96 -5.99 34.65
N VAL A 258 1.80 -4.84 35.30
CA VAL A 258 2.51 -4.54 36.55
C VAL A 258 1.80 -5.24 37.72
N ALA A 259 2.55 -6.00 38.53
CA ALA A 259 2.02 -6.79 39.64
C ALA A 259 1.41 -5.96 40.80
N SER A 260 1.74 -4.67 40.88
CA SER A 260 1.20 -3.72 41.85
C SER A 260 0.02 -2.96 41.25
N GLY A 261 -1.13 -2.98 41.94
CA GLY A 261 -2.44 -2.45 41.50
C GLY A 261 -2.55 -0.94 41.23
N ASP A 262 -1.51 -0.33 40.67
CA ASP A 262 -1.59 0.97 40.04
C ASP A 262 -2.29 0.82 38.68
N ARG A 263 -3.37 1.58 38.49
CA ARG A 263 -4.26 1.49 37.32
C ARG A 263 -3.69 2.18 36.08
N GLY A 264 -2.40 1.99 35.82
CA GLY A 264 -1.71 2.50 34.64
C GLY A 264 -0.68 1.49 34.17
N GLY A 265 -1.12 0.51 33.36
CA GLY A 265 -0.17 -0.30 32.60
C GLY A 265 0.68 0.59 31.70
N LEU A 266 1.95 0.26 31.51
CA LEU A 266 2.78 0.91 30.50
C LEU A 266 2.26 0.46 29.13
N PHE A 267 1.82 1.42 28.32
CA PHE A 267 1.32 1.18 26.97
C PHE A 267 2.35 1.58 25.93
N GLU A 268 2.55 0.72 24.94
CA GLU A 268 3.42 0.97 23.80
C GLU A 268 2.73 0.52 22.52
N ILE A 269 2.82 1.30 21.45
CA ILE A 269 2.41 0.83 20.12
C ILE A 269 3.48 -0.15 19.63
N VAL A 270 3.11 -1.37 19.27
CA VAL A 270 4.02 -2.43 18.77
C VAL A 270 3.66 -2.81 17.32
N PRO A 271 4.56 -3.47 16.56
CA PRO A 271 4.22 -3.95 15.21
C PRO A 271 3.01 -4.89 15.26
N THR A 272 2.12 -4.82 14.27
CA THR A 272 0.94 -5.71 14.22
C THR A 272 1.33 -7.15 13.89
N ASP A 273 2.40 -7.33 13.12
CA ASP A 273 2.98 -8.62 12.74
C ASP A 273 3.76 -9.30 13.88
N VAL A 274 3.94 -8.66 15.05
CA VAL A 274 4.59 -9.28 16.22
C VAL A 274 3.94 -10.61 16.62
N VAL A 275 2.63 -10.77 16.39
CA VAL A 275 1.90 -12.01 16.67
C VAL A 275 2.34 -13.18 15.78
N LEU A 276 2.96 -12.91 14.63
CA LEU A 276 3.48 -13.95 13.73
C LEU A 276 4.70 -14.66 14.30
N ASP A 277 5.45 -13.99 15.19
CA ASP A 277 6.61 -14.58 15.86
C ASP A 277 6.22 -15.27 17.18
N LEU A 278 4.96 -15.15 17.60
CA LEU A 278 4.46 -15.75 18.82
C LEU A 278 3.79 -17.10 18.53
N PRO A 279 4.30 -18.23 19.04
CA PRO A 279 3.58 -19.49 19.02
C PRO A 279 2.32 -19.42 19.90
N ALA A 280 1.23 -19.98 19.39
CA ALA A 280 0.01 -20.17 20.18
C ALA A 280 0.27 -21.14 21.34
N HIS A 281 -0.32 -20.87 22.50
CA HIS A 281 -0.19 -21.76 23.65
C HIS A 281 -0.78 -23.15 23.32
N PRO A 282 -0.06 -24.27 23.52
CA PRO A 282 -0.48 -25.59 23.03
C PRO A 282 -1.70 -26.15 23.76
N GLN A 283 -1.89 -25.76 25.03
CA GLN A 283 -3.01 -26.18 25.88
C GLN A 283 -3.63 -24.96 26.58
N PRO A 284 -4.33 -24.08 25.86
CA PRO A 284 -4.95 -22.92 26.48
C PRO A 284 -6.10 -23.37 27.40
N PRO A 285 -6.40 -22.64 28.49
CA PRO A 285 -7.56 -22.90 29.31
C PRO A 285 -8.85 -22.75 28.49
N ALA A 286 -9.88 -23.53 28.84
CA ALA A 286 -11.15 -23.57 28.09
C ALA A 286 -11.91 -22.23 28.11
N GLU A 287 -11.74 -21.46 29.19
CA GLU A 287 -12.30 -20.11 29.34
C GLU A 287 -11.18 -19.16 29.76
N VAL A 288 -11.13 -18.01 29.09
CA VAL A 288 -10.25 -16.89 29.44
C VAL A 288 -11.14 -15.74 29.88
N ALA A 289 -10.83 -15.13 31.02
CA ALA A 289 -11.58 -13.98 31.51
C ALA A 289 -11.55 -12.84 30.49
N ALA A 290 -12.66 -12.10 30.37
CA ALA A 290 -12.70 -10.91 29.53
C ALA A 290 -11.64 -9.91 30.00
N ILE A 291 -10.84 -9.42 29.05
CA ILE A 291 -9.82 -8.40 29.30
C ILE A 291 -10.40 -7.05 28.90
N ASP A 292 -10.41 -6.10 29.83
CA ASP A 292 -10.77 -4.71 29.54
C ASP A 292 -9.68 -4.07 28.68
N SER A 293 -10.03 -3.70 27.45
CA SER A 293 -9.13 -3.06 26.48
C SER A 293 -9.30 -1.53 26.44
N GLN A 294 -10.15 -0.96 27.30
CA GLN A 294 -10.50 0.46 27.26
C GLN A 294 -9.29 1.38 27.49
N ALA A 295 -8.43 1.06 28.46
CA ALA A 295 -7.24 1.87 28.75
C ALA A 295 -6.26 1.89 27.55
N ALA A 296 -6.03 0.73 26.92
CA ALA A 296 -5.22 0.64 25.70
C ALA A 296 -5.87 1.39 24.52
N ALA A 297 -7.20 1.34 24.39
CA ALA A 297 -7.92 2.09 23.37
C ALA A 297 -7.81 3.60 23.59
N ASP A 298 -7.86 4.08 24.84
CA ASP A 298 -7.74 5.50 25.15
C ASP A 298 -6.31 6.02 24.97
N PHE A 299 -5.30 5.19 25.28
CA PHE A 299 -3.92 5.44 24.89
C PHE A 299 -3.78 5.58 23.36
N LEU A 300 -4.34 4.64 22.58
CA LEU A 300 -4.29 4.68 21.12
C LEU A 300 -4.95 5.94 20.54
N LYS A 301 -6.13 6.32 21.08
CA LYS A 301 -6.85 7.53 20.67
C LYS A 301 -6.04 8.79 20.94
N SER A 302 -5.46 8.90 22.14
CA SER A 302 -4.73 10.10 22.59
C SER A 302 -3.33 10.25 22.01
N THR A 303 -2.77 9.17 21.43
CA THR A 303 -1.45 9.16 20.79
C THR A 303 -1.56 9.03 19.27
N CYS A 304 -1.62 7.80 18.76
CA CYS A 304 -1.58 7.46 17.34
C CYS A 304 -2.72 8.11 16.54
N GLN A 305 -3.96 8.03 17.04
CA GLN A 305 -5.12 8.48 16.27
C GLN A 305 -5.12 10.00 16.07
N LEU A 306 -4.73 10.76 17.10
CA LEU A 306 -4.62 12.22 16.99
C LEU A 306 -3.51 12.62 16.01
N GLU A 307 -2.35 11.97 16.09
CA GLU A 307 -1.24 12.21 15.16
C GLU A 307 -1.66 11.90 13.71
N ARG A 308 -2.23 10.73 13.46
CA ARG A 308 -2.68 10.34 12.12
C ARG A 308 -3.79 11.26 11.60
N ARG A 309 -4.71 11.68 12.46
CA ARG A 309 -5.74 12.67 12.09
C ARG A 309 -5.10 13.99 11.67
N GLN A 310 -4.06 14.44 12.37
CA GLN A 310 -3.35 15.67 12.05
C GLN A 310 -2.63 15.57 10.70
N GLN A 311 -1.93 14.46 10.44
CA GLN A 311 -1.31 14.19 9.14
C GLN A 311 -2.34 14.19 7.99
N CYS A 312 -3.48 13.51 8.18
CA CYS A 312 -4.56 13.53 7.18
C CYS A 312 -5.16 14.94 6.98
N GLN A 313 -5.27 15.73 8.05
CA GLN A 313 -5.77 17.10 8.00
C GLN A 313 -4.84 18.00 7.18
N GLU A 314 -3.53 17.94 7.46
CA GLU A 314 -2.50 18.72 6.75
C GLU A 314 -2.44 18.35 5.27
N ALA A 315 -2.42 17.05 4.95
CA ALA A 315 -2.41 16.57 3.57
C ALA A 315 -3.62 17.08 2.77
N ARG A 316 -4.81 17.08 3.39
CA ARG A 316 -6.04 17.55 2.73
C ARG A 316 -6.12 19.06 2.62
N GLN A 317 -5.61 19.80 3.60
CA GLN A 317 -5.48 21.26 3.51
C GLN A 317 -4.52 21.64 2.39
N HIS A 318 -3.36 21.00 2.33
CA HIS A 318 -2.39 21.24 1.26
C HIS A 318 -2.99 20.96 -0.12
N PHE A 319 -3.62 19.78 -0.28
CA PHE A 319 -4.32 19.43 -1.52
C PHE A 319 -5.40 20.47 -1.89
N ALA A 320 -6.23 20.88 -0.93
CA ALA A 320 -7.29 21.85 -1.17
C ALA A 320 -6.75 23.23 -1.56
N THR A 321 -5.62 23.67 -0.98
CA THR A 321 -4.96 24.93 -1.35
C THR A 321 -4.47 24.88 -2.79
N VAL A 322 -3.75 23.82 -3.17
CA VAL A 322 -3.23 23.64 -4.54
C VAL A 322 -4.38 23.63 -5.56
N VAL A 323 -5.42 22.84 -5.28
CA VAL A 323 -6.58 22.75 -6.19
C VAL A 323 -7.37 24.05 -6.22
N ARG A 324 -7.49 24.78 -5.11
CA ARG A 324 -8.17 26.08 -5.05
C ARG A 324 -7.47 27.10 -5.94
N GLU A 325 -6.16 27.27 -5.79
CA GLU A 325 -5.38 28.21 -6.59
C GLU A 325 -5.54 27.91 -8.10
N TYR A 326 -5.49 26.63 -8.44
CA TYR A 326 -5.71 26.18 -9.81
C TYR A 326 -7.13 26.53 -10.32
N LEU A 327 -8.16 26.15 -9.57
CA LEU A 327 -9.56 26.40 -9.96
C LEU A 327 -9.87 27.89 -10.04
N GLU A 328 -9.36 28.70 -9.11
CA GLU A 328 -9.57 30.14 -9.12
C GLU A 328 -8.99 30.77 -10.38
N ARG A 329 -7.74 30.44 -10.73
CA ARG A 329 -7.11 30.93 -11.96
C ARG A 329 -7.86 30.46 -13.22
N SER A 330 -8.19 29.17 -13.27
CA SER A 330 -8.88 28.56 -14.42
C SER A 330 -10.28 29.14 -14.65
N PHE A 331 -11.11 29.21 -13.61
CA PHE A 331 -12.44 29.80 -13.73
C PHE A 331 -12.39 31.30 -14.02
N THR A 332 -11.41 32.03 -13.49
CA THR A 332 -11.27 33.47 -13.77
C THR A 332 -10.99 33.71 -15.24
N ALA A 333 -10.08 32.95 -15.85
CA ALA A 333 -9.83 33.04 -17.29
C ALA A 333 -11.07 32.72 -18.14
N ARG A 334 -11.81 31.66 -17.76
CA ARG A 334 -13.05 31.25 -18.47
C ARG A 334 -14.18 32.25 -18.33
N ILE A 335 -14.36 32.81 -17.14
CA ILE A 335 -15.37 33.83 -16.85
C ILE A 335 -15.06 35.09 -17.64
N ASN A 336 -13.81 35.57 -17.63
CA ASN A 336 -13.40 36.75 -18.40
C ASN A 336 -13.70 36.59 -19.89
N ARG A 337 -13.30 35.46 -20.49
CA ARG A 337 -13.57 35.16 -21.90
C ARG A 337 -15.07 35.09 -22.21
N SER A 338 -15.86 34.46 -21.33
CA SER A 338 -17.31 34.37 -21.49
C SER A 338 -18.00 35.73 -21.33
N GLN A 339 -17.47 36.58 -20.45
CA GLN A 339 -17.95 37.92 -20.19
C GLN A 339 -17.65 38.86 -21.36
N GLU A 340 -16.44 38.82 -21.92
CA GLU A 340 -16.07 39.55 -23.15
C GLU A 340 -17.01 39.18 -24.32
N ARG A 341 -17.25 37.88 -24.52
CA ARG A 341 -18.18 37.40 -25.55
C ARG A 341 -19.60 37.91 -25.33
N TYR A 342 -20.08 37.88 -24.09
CA TYR A 342 -21.40 38.42 -23.75
C TYR A 342 -21.47 39.92 -24.01
N MET A 343 -20.45 40.71 -23.61
CA MET A 343 -20.40 42.15 -23.86
C MET A 343 -20.40 42.49 -25.36
N SER A 344 -19.63 41.74 -26.16
CA SER A 344 -19.61 41.91 -27.62
C SER A 344 -20.99 41.66 -28.24
N LEU A 345 -21.68 40.57 -27.85
CA LEU A 345 -23.03 40.28 -28.34
C LEU A 345 -24.07 41.31 -27.87
N MET A 346 -23.90 41.87 -26.67
CA MET A 346 -24.75 42.94 -26.16
C MET A 346 -24.56 44.27 -26.93
N ALA A 347 -23.33 44.57 -27.36
CA ALA A 347 -23.07 45.72 -28.22
C ALA A 347 -23.73 45.56 -29.60
N GLU A 348 -23.61 44.38 -30.22
CA GLU A 348 -24.26 44.07 -31.50
C GLU A 348 -25.80 44.08 -31.39
N LEU A 349 -26.37 43.64 -30.27
CA LEU A 349 -27.81 43.69 -30.02
C LEU A 349 -28.37 45.12 -30.07
N GLY A 350 -27.59 46.11 -29.63
CA GLY A 350 -27.94 47.53 -29.74
C GLY A 350 -28.07 48.01 -31.18
N ALA A 351 -27.40 47.35 -32.13
CA ALA A 351 -27.44 47.64 -33.56
C ALA A 351 -28.40 46.72 -34.35
N ARG A 352 -28.55 45.45 -33.94
CA ARG A 352 -29.29 44.42 -34.67
C ARG A 352 -30.06 43.48 -33.74
N ALA A 353 -31.38 43.37 -33.93
CA ALA A 353 -32.26 42.58 -33.08
C ALA A 353 -32.05 41.05 -33.16
N GLU A 354 -31.36 40.55 -34.19
CA GLU A 354 -31.11 39.13 -34.44
C GLU A 354 -30.20 38.48 -33.38
N TYR A 355 -29.36 39.26 -32.69
CA TYR A 355 -28.41 38.76 -31.68
C TYR A 355 -29.04 38.50 -30.31
N ARG A 356 -30.36 38.71 -30.16
CA ARG A 356 -31.04 38.61 -28.85
C ARG A 356 -30.91 37.22 -28.23
N LEU A 357 -31.06 36.18 -29.04
CA LEU A 357 -30.96 34.79 -28.57
C LEU A 357 -29.52 34.44 -28.16
N ALA A 358 -28.54 34.78 -29.00
CA ALA A 358 -27.13 34.54 -28.73
C ALA A 358 -26.63 35.28 -27.48
N ALA A 359 -27.07 36.53 -27.25
CA ALA A 359 -26.74 37.27 -26.03
C ALA A 359 -27.36 36.62 -24.78
N ALA A 360 -28.60 36.12 -24.87
CA ALA A 360 -29.25 35.41 -23.77
C ALA A 360 -28.55 34.08 -23.43
N GLU A 361 -28.11 33.32 -24.44
CA GLU A 361 -27.33 32.09 -24.25
C GLU A 361 -25.94 32.37 -23.65
N ALA A 362 -25.25 33.41 -24.14
CA ALA A 362 -23.96 33.83 -23.60
C ALA A 362 -24.07 34.25 -22.13
N LYS A 363 -25.16 34.94 -21.74
CA LYS A 363 -25.45 35.28 -20.35
C LYS A 363 -25.67 34.02 -19.49
N ARG A 364 -26.49 33.06 -19.97
CA ARG A 364 -26.72 31.81 -19.25
C ARG A 364 -25.43 31.02 -19.03
N ARG A 365 -24.55 30.97 -20.03
CA ARG A 365 -23.24 30.30 -19.92
C ARG A 365 -22.34 30.99 -18.89
N LEU A 366 -22.35 32.33 -18.82
CA LEU A 366 -21.62 33.09 -17.81
C LEU A 366 -22.15 32.78 -16.40
N ASP A 367 -23.46 32.88 -16.20
CA ASP A 367 -24.12 32.59 -14.91
C ASP A 367 -23.84 31.15 -14.45
N GLU A 368 -23.83 30.19 -15.39
CA GLU A 368 -23.50 28.79 -15.13
C GLU A 368 -22.04 28.62 -14.70
N LEU A 369 -21.09 29.24 -15.39
CA LEU A 369 -19.67 29.19 -15.01
C LEU A 369 -19.43 29.76 -13.60
N GLU A 370 -20.08 30.87 -13.25
CA GLU A 370 -20.00 31.46 -11.91
C GLU A 370 -20.62 30.56 -10.84
N ARG A 371 -21.75 29.91 -11.14
CA ARG A 371 -22.36 28.93 -10.24
C ARG A 371 -21.44 27.72 -10.04
N THR A 372 -20.92 27.12 -11.12
CA THR A 372 -20.03 25.96 -11.03
C THR A 372 -18.74 26.31 -10.29
N LYS A 373 -18.17 27.51 -10.48
CA LYS A 373 -17.03 27.98 -9.68
C LYS A 373 -17.36 27.94 -8.18
N ARG A 374 -18.49 28.52 -7.78
CA ARG A 374 -18.93 28.55 -6.36
C ARG A 374 -19.14 27.14 -5.81
N GLU A 375 -19.82 26.27 -6.55
CA GLU A 375 -20.10 24.90 -6.13
C GLU A 375 -18.80 24.09 -5.96
N ARG A 376 -17.85 24.21 -6.90
CA ARG A 376 -16.56 23.52 -6.83
C ARG A 376 -15.71 24.00 -5.65
N LEU A 377 -15.64 25.31 -5.42
CA LEU A 377 -14.90 25.88 -4.28
C LEU A 377 -15.53 25.47 -2.94
N ALA A 378 -16.86 25.48 -2.82
CA ALA A 378 -17.55 24.99 -1.63
C ALA A 378 -17.34 23.49 -1.40
N GLY A 379 -17.20 22.71 -2.49
CA GLY A 379 -16.81 21.30 -2.43
C GLY A 379 -15.40 21.11 -1.84
N LEU A 380 -14.44 21.97 -2.19
CA LEU A 380 -13.09 21.94 -1.62
C LEU A 380 -13.07 22.23 -0.12
N ASP A 381 -13.92 23.13 0.37
CA ASP A 381 -14.02 23.41 1.81
C ASP A 381 -14.43 22.17 2.60
N ARG A 382 -15.37 21.38 2.07
CA ARG A 382 -15.77 20.10 2.67
C ARG A 382 -14.65 19.08 2.61
N LEU A 383 -13.91 19.05 1.50
CA LEU A 383 -12.77 18.15 1.34
C LEU A 383 -11.66 18.45 2.37
N GLN A 384 -11.53 19.65 2.93
CA GLN A 384 -10.47 19.90 3.92
C GLN A 384 -10.65 19.17 5.25
N ILE A 385 -11.83 18.61 5.52
CA ILE A 385 -12.15 18.06 6.84
C ILE A 385 -11.55 16.66 7.03
N ALA A 386 -10.72 16.50 8.05
CA ALA A 386 -10.33 15.22 8.63
C ALA A 386 -10.69 15.17 10.13
N ARG A 387 -11.32 14.07 10.54
CA ARG A 387 -11.78 13.82 11.91
C ARG A 387 -11.50 12.39 12.33
N THR A 388 -11.40 12.15 13.62
CA THR A 388 -11.26 10.79 14.16
C THR A 388 -12.49 9.95 13.81
N GLY A 389 -12.23 8.70 13.40
CA GLY A 389 -13.26 7.68 13.21
C GLY A 389 -13.34 6.72 14.41
N PRO A 390 -14.15 5.66 14.32
CA PRO A 390 -14.18 4.62 15.35
C PRO A 390 -12.81 3.95 15.53
N VAL A 391 -12.56 3.55 16.78
CA VAL A 391 -11.53 2.61 17.19
C VAL A 391 -12.26 1.35 17.65
N ARG A 392 -12.08 0.25 16.93
CA ARG A 392 -12.76 -1.04 17.21
C ARG A 392 -11.74 -2.04 17.71
N HIS A 393 -11.97 -2.61 18.89
CA HIS A 393 -11.15 -3.71 19.42
C HIS A 393 -11.41 -4.97 18.59
N LEU A 394 -10.34 -5.59 18.09
CA LEU A 394 -10.39 -6.78 17.25
C LEU A 394 -10.11 -8.04 18.04
N ALA A 395 -9.07 -8.03 18.88
CA ALA A 395 -8.67 -9.18 19.70
C ALA A 395 -7.65 -8.75 20.76
N THR A 396 -7.45 -9.59 21.77
CA THR A 396 -6.31 -9.49 22.70
C THR A 396 -5.52 -10.79 22.69
N ALA A 397 -4.21 -10.72 22.47
CA ALA A 397 -3.30 -11.82 22.73
C ALA A 397 -2.70 -11.67 24.13
N LEU A 398 -2.95 -12.64 25.02
CA LEU A 398 -2.27 -12.76 26.30
C LEU A 398 -0.98 -13.53 26.07
N VAL A 399 0.15 -12.85 26.26
CA VAL A 399 1.47 -13.42 25.99
C VAL A 399 2.14 -13.81 27.30
N LEU A 400 2.38 -15.10 27.46
CA LEU A 400 2.99 -15.68 28.64
C LEU A 400 4.47 -15.98 28.38
N THR A 401 5.26 -15.98 29.45
CA THR A 401 6.66 -16.42 29.41
C THR A 401 6.72 -17.95 29.46
N LEU A 402 7.79 -18.54 28.93
CA LEU A 402 8.04 -19.97 29.10
C LEU A 402 8.42 -20.31 30.56
N ASP A 403 8.07 -21.52 31.00
CA ASP A 403 8.57 -22.08 32.26
C ASP A 403 10.10 -22.23 32.21
N ALA A 404 10.74 -22.07 33.37
CA ALA A 404 12.21 -22.10 33.50
C ALA A 404 12.86 -23.38 32.94
N ASP A 405 12.20 -24.53 33.07
CA ASP A 405 12.70 -25.82 32.56
C ASP A 405 12.70 -25.89 31.03
N VAL A 406 11.74 -25.23 30.37
CA VAL A 406 11.67 -25.15 28.90
C VAL A 406 12.66 -24.11 28.37
N GLN A 407 12.87 -23.01 29.10
CA GLN A 407 13.94 -22.07 28.78
C GLN A 407 15.33 -22.71 28.84
N ALA A 408 15.57 -23.59 29.82
CA ALA A 408 16.84 -24.32 29.93
C ALA A 408 17.07 -25.28 28.75
N GLN A 409 16.04 -26.01 28.31
CA GLN A 409 16.13 -26.91 27.15
C GLN A 409 16.29 -26.17 25.80
N LEU A 410 15.80 -24.93 25.71
CA LEU A 410 15.93 -24.09 24.51
C LEU A 410 17.22 -23.25 24.53
N GLY A 411 17.81 -22.97 25.70
CA GLY A 411 19.13 -22.37 25.83
C GLY A 411 20.22 -23.18 25.11
N ASP A 412 20.06 -24.50 25.02
CA ASP A 412 20.91 -25.39 24.23
C ASP A 412 20.85 -25.13 22.71
N LEU A 413 19.90 -24.33 22.20
CA LEU A 413 19.82 -23.90 20.79
C LEU A 413 20.71 -22.69 20.47
N GLY A 414 21.67 -22.35 21.34
CA GLY A 414 22.73 -21.36 21.06
C GLY A 414 22.32 -19.88 21.16
N ARG A 415 21.13 -19.59 21.73
CA ARG A 415 20.67 -18.21 21.97
C ARG A 415 21.27 -17.69 23.27
N GLU A 416 21.82 -16.47 23.25
CA GLU A 416 22.32 -15.81 24.46
C GLU A 416 21.17 -15.56 25.45
N PRO A 417 21.15 -16.21 26.64
CA PRO A 417 20.06 -16.06 27.61
C PRO A 417 20.10 -14.70 28.31
N ASP A 418 21.25 -14.04 28.38
CA ASP A 418 21.37 -12.69 28.92
C ASP A 418 20.89 -11.65 27.90
N VAL A 419 19.70 -11.11 28.15
CA VAL A 419 19.06 -10.06 27.33
C VAL A 419 19.93 -8.80 27.21
N ALA A 420 20.63 -8.41 28.28
CA ALA A 420 21.47 -7.21 28.26
C ALA A 420 22.72 -7.43 27.40
N LEU A 421 23.37 -8.58 27.54
CA LEU A 421 24.52 -8.95 26.72
C LEU A 421 24.14 -9.09 25.24
N ARG A 422 22.99 -9.70 24.95
CA ARG A 422 22.47 -9.82 23.59
C ARG A 422 22.26 -8.44 22.96
N ARG A 423 21.62 -7.52 23.67
CA ARG A 423 21.40 -6.15 23.18
C ARG A 423 22.71 -5.41 22.92
N GLN A 424 23.73 -5.61 23.75
CA GLN A 424 25.07 -5.05 23.51
C GLN A 424 25.69 -5.61 22.23
N LYS A 425 25.59 -6.93 22.01
CA LYS A 425 26.07 -7.59 20.78
C LYS A 425 25.35 -7.06 19.54
N GLU A 426 24.03 -6.90 19.58
CA GLU A 426 23.21 -6.36 18.48
C GLU A 426 23.60 -4.92 18.13
N LEU A 427 23.67 -4.02 19.12
CA LEU A 427 24.07 -2.62 18.89
C LEU A 427 25.47 -2.51 18.29
N ARG A 428 26.41 -3.31 18.80
CA ARG A 428 27.80 -3.30 18.31
C ARG A 428 27.89 -3.89 16.89
N ALA A 429 27.09 -4.91 16.59
CA ALA A 429 27.00 -5.47 15.24
C ALA A 429 26.46 -4.44 14.23
N GLU A 430 25.44 -3.65 14.59
CA GLU A 430 24.92 -2.57 13.74
C GLU A 430 25.98 -1.51 13.43
N GLU A 431 26.79 -1.12 14.43
CA GLU A 431 27.89 -0.17 14.21
C GLU A 431 28.90 -0.70 13.20
N ILE A 432 29.31 -1.97 13.34
CA ILE A 432 30.23 -2.64 12.42
C ILE A 432 29.63 -2.72 11.00
N ALA A 433 28.33 -3.00 10.88
CA ALA A 433 27.63 -3.03 9.61
C ALA A 433 27.61 -1.64 8.93
N ILE A 434 27.36 -0.58 9.69
CA ILE A 434 27.41 0.81 9.18
C ILE A 434 28.82 1.17 8.70
N ASP A 435 29.85 0.85 9.49
CA ASP A 435 31.25 1.12 9.12
C ASP A 435 31.64 0.39 7.83
N SER A 436 31.20 -0.86 7.66
CA SER A 436 31.38 -1.62 6.41
C SER A 436 30.72 -0.94 5.22
N LEU A 437 29.47 -0.49 5.35
CA LEU A 437 28.76 0.19 4.26
C LEU A 437 29.45 1.49 3.84
N ILE A 438 29.97 2.26 4.80
CA ILE A 438 30.74 3.47 4.53
C ILE A 438 32.02 3.12 3.77
N ALA A 439 32.74 2.08 4.20
CA ALA A 439 33.95 1.60 3.52
C ALA A 439 33.66 1.09 2.09
N GLU A 440 32.48 0.51 1.86
CA GLU A 440 31.98 0.11 0.53
C GLU A 440 31.53 1.28 -0.35
N GLY A 441 31.51 2.52 0.18
CA GLY A 441 31.19 3.74 -0.55
C GLY A 441 29.73 4.18 -0.48
N PHE A 442 28.94 3.68 0.48
CA PHE A 442 27.61 4.24 0.76
C PHE A 442 27.74 5.57 1.53
N PRO A 443 27.08 6.66 1.10
CA PRO A 443 27.10 7.92 1.84
C PRO A 443 26.46 7.78 3.22
N ARG A 444 27.09 8.33 4.26
CA ARG A 444 26.64 8.21 5.65
C ARG A 444 25.21 8.73 5.87
N ASP A 445 24.83 9.81 5.18
CA ASP A 445 23.50 10.42 5.21
C ASP A 445 22.41 9.53 4.58
N GLN A 446 22.81 8.59 3.73
CA GLN A 446 21.92 7.62 3.09
C GLN A 446 21.88 6.25 3.78
N ILE A 447 22.55 6.12 4.93
CA ILE A 447 22.49 4.95 5.82
C ILE A 447 21.63 5.30 7.04
N GLN A 448 20.51 4.61 7.18
CA GLN A 448 19.50 4.88 8.20
C GLN A 448 19.22 3.61 9.01
N ARG A 449 19.19 3.76 10.35
CA ARG A 449 18.58 2.74 11.22
C ARG A 449 17.06 2.84 11.04
N VAL A 450 16.44 1.76 10.64
CA VAL A 450 15.00 1.67 10.39
C VAL A 450 14.33 0.53 11.16
N GLY A 451 15.08 -0.23 11.97
CA GLY A 451 14.51 -1.28 12.83
C GLY A 451 13.35 -0.78 13.72
N PHE A 452 13.41 0.48 14.18
CA PHE A 452 12.32 1.10 14.94
C PHE A 452 11.03 1.33 14.11
N GLN A 453 11.15 1.41 12.78
CA GLN A 453 10.02 1.50 11.85
C GLN A 453 9.40 0.13 11.56
N ARG A 454 10.06 -0.95 11.98
CA ARG A 454 9.52 -2.32 11.99
C ARG A 454 9.22 -2.84 10.59
N LEU A 455 10.19 -2.68 9.70
CA LEU A 455 10.13 -3.06 8.29
C LEU A 455 10.71 -4.47 8.01
N GLY A 456 11.05 -5.24 9.07
CA GLY A 456 11.66 -6.56 8.94
C GLY A 456 13.15 -6.58 8.60
N PHE A 457 13.82 -5.44 8.80
CA PHE A 457 15.28 -5.27 8.71
C PHE A 457 15.73 -4.04 9.53
N ASP A 458 17.00 -4.02 9.94
CA ASP A 458 17.55 -3.02 10.86
C ASP A 458 18.05 -1.75 10.17
N LEU A 459 18.75 -1.91 9.03
CA LEU A 459 19.40 -0.81 8.32
C LEU A 459 18.90 -0.68 6.89
N ARG A 460 18.68 0.56 6.45
CA ARG A 460 18.44 0.93 5.06
C ARG A 460 19.62 1.74 4.55
N ALA A 461 20.24 1.28 3.47
CA ALA A 461 21.32 1.99 2.81
C ALA A 461 21.04 2.09 1.32
N HIS A 462 21.36 3.24 0.72
CA HIS A 462 21.31 3.37 -0.74
C HIS A 462 22.37 4.34 -1.27
N ARG A 463 22.72 4.21 -2.54
CA ARG A 463 23.60 5.13 -3.26
C ARG A 463 23.20 5.22 -4.72
N VAL A 464 23.46 6.36 -5.36
CA VAL A 464 23.26 6.51 -6.81
C VAL A 464 24.40 5.82 -7.55
N ILE A 465 24.09 4.85 -8.40
CA ILE A 465 25.07 4.18 -9.28
C ILE A 465 25.15 4.89 -10.63
N ASP A 466 24.04 5.44 -11.12
CA ASP A 466 23.97 6.17 -12.38
C ASP A 466 23.25 7.52 -12.18
N PRO A 467 23.98 8.65 -12.17
CA PRO A 467 23.39 9.98 -12.03
C PRO A 467 22.48 10.40 -13.19
N ALA A 468 22.67 9.84 -14.40
CA ALA A 468 21.90 10.21 -15.58
C ALA A 468 20.52 9.53 -15.59
N THR A 469 20.44 8.28 -15.12
CA THR A 469 19.16 7.56 -14.99
C THR A 469 18.57 7.64 -13.58
N GLY A 470 19.36 8.12 -12.62
CA GLY A 470 19.02 8.11 -11.20
C GLY A 470 18.99 6.71 -10.58
N ARG A 471 19.64 5.70 -11.18
CA ARG A 471 19.54 4.31 -10.70
C ARG A 471 20.20 4.17 -9.33
N LEU A 472 19.48 3.58 -8.38
CA LEU A 472 19.95 3.35 -7.00
C LEU A 472 20.46 1.92 -6.78
N ASP A 473 21.56 1.80 -6.05
CA ASP A 473 21.91 0.60 -5.28
C ASP A 473 21.13 0.70 -3.96
N VAL A 474 20.37 -0.33 -3.59
CA VAL A 474 19.59 -0.34 -2.35
C VAL A 474 19.90 -1.61 -1.59
N ARG A 475 20.21 -1.45 -0.30
CA ARG A 475 20.41 -2.55 0.64
C ARG A 475 19.51 -2.37 1.86
N ARG A 476 18.71 -3.40 2.12
CA ARG A 476 17.82 -3.54 3.28
C ARG A 476 18.43 -4.66 4.12
N ILE A 477 19.01 -4.31 5.24
CA ILE A 477 20.00 -5.13 5.93
C ILE A 477 19.47 -5.52 7.29
N GLU A 478 19.33 -6.82 7.52
CA GLU A 478 19.14 -7.44 8.83
C GLU A 478 20.50 -7.72 9.45
N VAL A 479 20.73 -7.24 10.67
CA VAL A 479 22.02 -7.35 11.35
C VAL A 479 21.91 -8.31 12.54
N LYS A 480 22.75 -9.34 12.56
CA LYS A 480 22.77 -10.35 13.62
C LYS A 480 24.13 -10.41 14.30
N GLY A 481 24.18 -10.11 15.60
CA GLY A 481 25.38 -10.24 16.43
C GLY A 481 25.37 -11.54 17.24
N TYR A 482 26.27 -12.47 16.94
CA TYR A 482 26.33 -13.80 17.59
C TYR A 482 27.73 -14.15 18.05
N SER A 483 27.82 -15.03 19.05
CA SER A 483 29.09 -15.70 19.36
C SER A 483 29.40 -16.74 18.29
N ARG A 484 30.65 -16.85 17.88
CA ARG A 484 31.09 -17.76 16.82
C ARG A 484 30.76 -19.22 17.14
N GLY A 485 30.28 -19.93 16.12
CA GLY A 485 29.93 -21.36 16.21
C GLY A 485 28.50 -21.64 16.67
N ASN A 486 27.76 -20.62 17.14
CA ASN A 486 26.33 -20.77 17.41
C ASN A 486 25.52 -20.67 16.12
N ASP A 487 24.45 -21.46 16.03
CA ASP A 487 23.52 -21.36 14.92
C ASP A 487 22.75 -20.04 14.97
N LEU A 488 22.52 -19.47 13.79
CA LEU A 488 21.79 -18.22 13.65
C LEU A 488 20.29 -18.48 13.72
N GLN A 489 19.56 -17.66 14.48
CA GLN A 489 18.11 -17.66 14.50
C GLN A 489 17.56 -16.43 13.77
N MET A 490 16.61 -16.65 12.86
CA MET A 490 15.80 -15.62 12.22
C MET A 490 14.33 -15.84 12.56
N THR A 491 13.58 -14.76 12.76
CA THR A 491 12.13 -14.86 12.94
C THR A 491 11.44 -15.24 11.63
N VAL A 492 10.18 -15.71 11.70
CA VAL A 492 9.40 -15.99 10.50
C VAL A 492 9.25 -14.72 9.66
N ASN A 493 9.00 -13.59 10.31
CA ASN A 493 8.85 -12.31 9.61
C ASN A 493 10.15 -11.88 8.91
N GLU A 494 11.30 -11.98 9.58
CA GLU A 494 12.61 -11.67 8.97
C GLU A 494 12.88 -12.56 7.75
N TRP A 495 12.60 -13.87 7.86
CA TRP A 495 12.79 -14.80 6.75
C TRP A 495 11.88 -14.49 5.57
N TYR A 496 10.62 -14.12 5.83
CA TYR A 496 9.68 -13.80 4.75
C TYR A 496 10.03 -12.46 4.08
N ASN A 497 10.48 -11.46 4.84
CA ASN A 497 11.01 -10.20 4.30
C ASN A 497 12.22 -10.46 3.39
N ALA A 498 13.13 -11.35 3.81
CA ALA A 498 14.27 -11.75 3.00
C ALA A 498 13.85 -12.33 1.64
N GLN A 499 12.81 -13.17 1.61
CA GLN A 499 12.30 -13.76 0.36
C GLN A 499 11.59 -12.72 -0.52
N GLN A 500 10.86 -11.77 0.07
CA GLN A 500 10.14 -10.75 -0.68
C GLN A 500 11.09 -9.73 -1.32
N LEU A 501 12.04 -9.21 -0.54
CA LEU A 501 12.95 -8.14 -0.96
C LEU A 501 14.14 -8.67 -1.78
N GLY A 502 14.37 -10.00 -1.73
CA GLY A 502 15.26 -10.77 -2.59
C GLY A 502 16.64 -10.13 -2.76
N PRO A 503 17.01 -9.67 -3.98
CA PRO A 503 18.35 -9.16 -4.27
C PRO A 503 18.71 -7.87 -3.51
N THR A 504 17.71 -7.14 -2.99
CA THR A 504 17.93 -5.92 -2.19
C THR A 504 18.01 -6.21 -0.69
N TYR A 505 17.67 -7.44 -0.26
CA TYR A 505 17.78 -7.86 1.13
C TYR A 505 19.17 -8.45 1.41
N TRP A 506 19.73 -8.06 2.54
CA TRP A 506 21.05 -8.50 2.98
C TRP A 506 20.99 -8.97 4.42
N LEU A 507 21.69 -10.05 4.71
CA LEU A 507 21.94 -10.51 6.07
C LEU A 507 23.40 -10.24 6.42
N TYR A 508 23.63 -9.41 7.43
CA TYR A 508 24.95 -9.09 7.97
C TYR A 508 25.11 -9.83 9.30
N VAL A 509 25.94 -10.87 9.32
CA VAL A 509 26.25 -11.64 10.53
C VAL A 509 27.59 -11.17 11.06
N VAL A 510 27.59 -10.64 12.27
CA VAL A 510 28.82 -10.24 12.98
C VAL A 510 29.11 -11.26 14.07
N TRP A 511 30.17 -12.03 13.87
CA TRP A 511 30.66 -12.98 14.85
C TRP A 511 31.55 -12.27 15.87
N ASP A 512 31.29 -12.54 17.15
CA ASP A 512 32.02 -12.01 18.30
C ASP A 512 32.08 -10.47 18.30
N PRO A 513 30.95 -9.75 18.21
CA PRO A 513 30.91 -8.31 17.94
C PRO A 513 31.59 -7.45 19.04
N LEU A 514 31.66 -7.96 20.27
CA LEU A 514 32.27 -7.27 21.40
C LEU A 514 33.80 -7.48 21.48
N GLU A 515 34.37 -8.33 20.63
CA GLU A 515 35.81 -8.58 20.58
C GLU A 515 36.50 -7.67 19.55
N GLU A 516 37.81 -7.44 19.73
CA GLU A 516 38.61 -6.65 18.78
C GLU A 516 38.68 -7.29 17.37
N ARG A 517 38.50 -8.61 17.29
CA ARG A 517 38.56 -9.40 16.06
C ARG A 517 37.18 -9.85 15.57
N ALA A 518 36.17 -9.01 15.76
CA ALA A 518 34.84 -9.24 15.21
C ALA A 518 34.91 -9.53 13.70
N GLU A 519 34.20 -10.56 13.25
CA GLU A 519 34.17 -10.97 11.85
C GLU A 519 32.80 -10.67 11.24
N LEU A 520 32.77 -9.82 10.21
CA LEU A 520 31.56 -9.54 9.44
C LEU A 520 31.44 -10.48 8.23
N VAL A 521 30.32 -11.18 8.14
CA VAL A 521 29.89 -11.98 6.99
C VAL A 521 28.65 -11.34 6.37
N THR A 522 28.74 -10.96 5.09
CA THR A 522 27.62 -10.37 4.34
C THR A 522 27.04 -11.38 3.35
N ILE A 523 25.71 -11.47 3.31
CA ILE A 523 24.98 -12.40 2.45
C ILE A 523 23.88 -11.62 1.72
N GLN A 524 23.99 -11.51 0.40
CA GLN A 524 22.94 -10.95 -0.47
C GLN A 524 21.92 -12.04 -0.81
N ASP A 525 20.64 -11.70 -0.75
CA ASP A 525 19.52 -12.62 -1.00
C ASP A 525 19.65 -13.91 -0.15
N PRO A 526 19.64 -13.79 1.18
CA PRO A 526 19.72 -14.94 2.07
C PRO A 526 18.52 -15.88 1.88
N GLY A 527 17.37 -15.36 1.45
CA GLY A 527 16.18 -16.13 1.14
C GLY A 527 16.44 -17.19 0.07
N ALA A 528 17.11 -16.85 -1.04
CA ALA A 528 17.50 -17.81 -2.06
C ALA A 528 18.72 -18.66 -1.67
N ARG A 529 19.70 -18.06 -0.96
CA ARG A 529 20.99 -18.72 -0.67
C ARG A 529 20.96 -19.69 0.50
N LEU A 530 20.11 -19.47 1.49
CA LEU A 530 20.09 -20.23 2.75
C LEU A 530 18.84 -21.12 2.88
N ASP A 531 17.90 -21.10 1.92
CA ASP A 531 16.66 -21.87 1.99
C ASP A 531 16.89 -23.37 2.20
N HIS A 532 17.91 -23.91 1.54
CA HIS A 532 18.28 -25.32 1.60
C HIS A 532 18.88 -25.75 2.95
N ALA A 533 19.39 -24.79 3.74
CA ALA A 533 20.10 -25.04 4.98
C ALA A 533 19.26 -24.76 6.23
N LYS A 534 18.19 -23.97 6.10
CA LYS A 534 17.35 -23.57 7.23
C LYS A 534 16.62 -24.77 7.83
N ARG A 535 16.40 -24.72 9.14
CA ARG A 535 15.55 -25.64 9.88
C ARG A 535 14.44 -24.84 10.56
N GLU A 536 13.19 -25.21 10.31
CA GLU A 536 12.06 -24.56 10.97
C GLU A 536 11.87 -25.13 12.38
N VAL A 537 11.96 -24.25 13.37
CA VAL A 537 11.71 -24.55 14.79
C VAL A 537 10.27 -24.14 15.10
N VAL A 538 9.33 -25.04 14.77
CA VAL A 538 7.88 -24.80 14.83
C VAL A 538 7.43 -24.36 16.23
N THR A 539 8.02 -24.92 17.29
CA THR A 539 7.71 -24.59 18.69
C THR A 539 8.06 -23.14 19.07
N ALA A 540 8.98 -22.51 18.33
CA ALA A 540 9.44 -21.15 18.55
C ALA A 540 9.01 -20.18 17.45
N ARG A 541 8.43 -20.68 16.34
CA ARG A 541 8.23 -19.92 15.09
C ARG A 541 9.50 -19.18 14.65
N LEU A 542 10.61 -19.92 14.61
CA LEU A 542 11.92 -19.42 14.18
C LEU A 542 12.50 -20.30 13.06
N TYR A 543 13.37 -19.72 12.25
CA TYR A 543 14.26 -20.46 11.36
C TYR A 543 15.68 -20.47 11.93
N GLN A 544 16.24 -21.67 12.10
CA GLN A 544 17.63 -21.87 12.54
C GLN A 544 18.51 -22.16 11.33
N ILE A 545 19.62 -21.45 11.21
CA ILE A 545 20.58 -21.57 10.10
C ILE A 545 21.94 -21.97 10.66
N PRO A 546 22.51 -23.10 10.24
CA PRO A 546 23.80 -23.55 10.75
C PRO A 546 24.93 -22.55 10.47
N ALA A 547 25.83 -22.33 11.44
CA ALA A 547 26.97 -21.41 11.29
C ALA A 547 27.82 -21.70 10.05
N ASP A 548 28.07 -22.98 9.74
CA ASP A 548 28.81 -23.41 8.54
C ASP A 548 28.11 -23.01 7.22
N ALA A 549 26.77 -22.93 7.21
CA ALA A 549 26.03 -22.47 6.04
C ALA A 549 26.22 -20.95 5.81
N ILE A 550 26.28 -20.17 6.89
CA ILE A 550 26.55 -18.71 6.85
C ILE A 550 27.91 -18.42 6.20
N HIS A 551 28.97 -19.11 6.65
CA HIS A 551 30.31 -18.90 6.09
C HIS A 551 30.40 -19.30 4.60
N ARG A 552 29.69 -20.35 4.19
CA ARG A 552 29.64 -20.78 2.77
C ARG A 552 28.85 -19.84 1.88
N ALA A 553 27.85 -19.14 2.42
CA ALA A 553 26.99 -18.24 1.66
C ALA A 553 27.56 -16.82 1.49
N ARG A 554 28.70 -16.51 2.14
CA ARG A 554 29.39 -15.21 2.12
C ARG A 554 29.56 -14.67 0.70
N VAL A 555 29.18 -13.42 0.49
CA VAL A 555 29.52 -12.67 -0.72
C VAL A 555 31.01 -12.30 -0.65
N GLN A 556 31.80 -12.74 -1.63
CA GLN A 556 33.16 -12.23 -1.79
C GLN A 556 33.10 -10.77 -2.23
N PRO A 557 33.90 -9.86 -1.64
CA PRO A 557 33.99 -8.49 -2.14
C PRO A 557 34.34 -8.53 -3.63
N GLN A 558 33.61 -7.78 -4.47
CA GLN A 558 34.06 -7.55 -5.83
C GLN A 558 35.37 -6.76 -5.75
N GLU A 559 36.48 -7.38 -6.15
CA GLU A 559 37.74 -6.66 -6.34
C GLU A 559 37.58 -5.71 -7.54
N GLY A 560 37.54 -4.41 -7.26
CA GLY A 560 37.84 -3.32 -8.22
C GLY A 560 36.76 -2.93 -9.19
#